data_AF-A0A9W8Y223-F1
#
_entry.id   AF-A0A9W8Y223-F1
#
_cell.length_a   1.000
_cell.length_b   1.000
_cell.length_c   1.000
_cell.angle_alpha   90.00
_cell.angle_beta   90.00
_cell.angle_gamma   90.00
#
_symmetry.space_group_name_H-M   'P 1'
#
loop_
_entity.id
_entity.type
_entity.pdbx_description
1 polymer ?
#
loop_
_entity_poly.entity_id
_entity_poly.type
_entity_poly.pdbx_seq_one_letter_code
_entity_poly.pdbx_strand_id
1 'polypeptide(L)'
;MSSHEKLTAAADARKARLAQLQSLKRKQAPSDDQDDDDTSPQFESATTSTSTALTRTEEEEPEHSITTKYLSGRNYDPTTRDVKLGFDTLPIADPTKTLEYKAQQLALETRAQQDADESASGSAQDGGGGADLYKLQPKKPNWDLKRDLEAKMKVLDAQTEKAIARLVRERVEAQKGAAVALQEQEQKKVGGGGKNNGVNGGEQGEGEEVGMEGAELVEAMHLKEQEEERDRERDAEDEVVS
;
A
#
# COMPACT_ATOMS: atom_id res chain seq x y z
N MET A 1 2.37 50.02 15.81
CA MET A 1 3.43 49.60 14.88
C MET A 1 3.30 48.10 14.68
N SER A 2 2.71 47.71 13.56
CA SER A 2 2.36 46.33 13.20
C SER A 2 3.63 45.48 13.07
N SER A 3 3.55 44.18 13.40
CA SER A 3 4.69 43.24 13.28
C SER A 3 5.31 43.24 11.87
N HIS A 4 4.46 43.41 10.85
CA HIS A 4 4.88 43.46 9.45
C HIS A 4 5.78 44.66 9.16
N GLU A 5 5.51 45.83 9.76
CA GLU A 5 6.32 47.05 9.58
C GLU A 5 7.72 46.88 10.19
N LYS A 6 7.83 46.12 11.29
CA LYS A 6 9.12 45.81 11.91
C LYS A 6 9.95 44.87 11.04
N LEU A 7 9.32 43.88 10.40
CA LEU A 7 9.99 42.94 9.51
C LEU A 7 10.47 43.62 8.22
N THR A 8 9.66 44.52 7.64
CA THR A 8 10.06 45.30 6.45
C THR A 8 11.22 46.24 6.78
N ALA A 9 11.15 46.97 7.92
CA ALA A 9 12.24 47.84 8.36
C ALA A 9 13.55 47.07 8.60
N ALA A 10 13.47 45.85 9.15
CA ALA A 10 14.65 44.99 9.35
C ALA A 10 15.24 44.49 8.02
N ALA A 11 14.40 44.17 7.03
CA ALA A 11 14.85 43.77 5.70
C ALA A 11 15.57 44.91 4.96
N ASP A 12 15.04 46.13 5.04
CA ASP A 12 15.64 47.32 4.44
C ASP A 12 16.99 47.67 5.09
N ALA A 13 17.08 47.56 6.42
CA ALA A 13 18.34 47.75 7.14
C ALA A 13 19.42 46.72 6.73
N ARG A 14 19.05 45.44 6.54
CA ARG A 14 19.96 44.40 6.06
C ARG A 14 20.43 44.69 4.63
N LYS A 15 19.53 45.13 3.74
CA LYS A 15 19.84 45.49 2.35
C LYS A 15 20.83 46.67 2.29
N ALA A 16 20.63 47.70 3.10
CA ALA A 16 21.54 48.84 3.20
C ALA A 16 22.95 48.41 3.66
N ARG A 17 23.02 47.55 4.69
CA ARG A 17 24.30 47.01 5.19
C ARG A 17 25.03 46.19 4.13
N LEU A 18 24.31 45.36 3.38
CA LEU A 18 24.92 44.58 2.30
C LEU A 18 25.41 45.47 1.16
N ALA A 19 24.68 46.52 0.79
CA ALA A 19 25.13 47.48 -0.23
C ALA A 19 26.44 48.18 0.18
N GLN A 20 26.58 48.55 1.45
CA GLN A 20 27.83 49.10 2.01
C GLN A 20 28.99 48.10 2.00
N LEU A 21 28.71 46.81 2.20
CA LEU A 21 29.73 45.76 2.13
C LEU A 21 30.11 45.39 0.69
N GLN A 22 29.19 45.52 -0.25
CA GLN A 22 29.45 45.28 -1.68
C GLN A 22 30.39 46.33 -2.29
N SER A 23 30.31 47.59 -1.85
CA SER A 23 31.23 48.63 -2.33
C SER A 23 32.67 48.47 -1.79
N LEU A 24 32.85 47.76 -0.68
CA LEU A 24 34.17 47.48 -0.07
C LEU A 24 34.94 46.35 -0.77
N LYS A 25 34.28 45.48 -1.54
CA LYS A 25 34.91 44.29 -2.15
C LYS A 25 35.66 44.56 -3.47
N ARG A 26 35.77 45.81 -3.90
CA ARG A 26 36.44 46.22 -5.17
C ARG A 26 37.67 47.09 -4.94
N LYS A 27 38.45 46.77 -3.90
CA LYS A 27 39.78 47.33 -3.68
C LYS A 27 40.77 46.20 -3.35
N GLN A 28 40.85 45.23 -4.25
CA GLN A 28 41.92 44.23 -4.26
C GLN A 28 42.74 44.47 -5.55
N ALA A 29 44.05 44.62 -5.36
CA ALA A 29 45.04 45.03 -6.36
C ALA A 29 45.24 43.95 -7.46
N PRO A 30 45.78 44.34 -8.64
CA PRO A 30 45.93 43.44 -9.79
C PRO A 30 46.98 42.34 -9.57
N SER A 31 46.73 41.24 -10.28
CA SER A 31 47.53 40.02 -10.49
C SER A 31 48.98 40.30 -10.88
N ASP A 32 49.89 39.57 -10.22
CA ASP A 32 51.26 39.34 -10.69
C ASP A 32 51.38 37.81 -10.89
N ASP A 33 51.20 37.38 -12.14
CA ASP A 33 51.53 36.03 -12.60
C ASP A 33 53.01 36.07 -13.02
N GLN A 34 53.88 35.45 -12.23
CA GLN A 34 55.26 35.13 -12.62
C GLN A 34 55.37 33.62 -12.80
N ASP A 35 55.66 33.23 -14.05
CA ASP A 35 56.05 31.90 -14.48
C ASP A 35 57.41 31.52 -13.85
N ASP A 36 57.49 30.34 -13.23
CA ASP A 36 58.77 29.69 -12.92
C ASP A 36 58.67 28.17 -13.12
N ASP A 37 59.50 27.73 -14.06
CA ASP A 37 60.42 26.59 -13.99
C ASP A 37 60.15 25.30 -14.79
N ASP A 38 61.27 24.92 -15.39
CA ASP A 38 61.61 23.94 -16.42
C ASP A 38 61.82 22.53 -15.82
N THR A 39 62.02 21.57 -16.73
CA THR A 39 62.80 20.32 -16.56
C THR A 39 62.00 19.03 -16.41
N SER A 40 61.78 18.38 -17.55
CA SER A 40 61.60 16.93 -17.67
C SER A 40 62.96 16.21 -17.62
N PRO A 41 63.04 15.02 -17.02
CA PRO A 41 63.95 14.00 -17.51
C PRO A 41 63.21 12.70 -17.87
N GLN A 42 63.54 12.24 -19.07
CA GLN A 42 63.26 10.93 -19.64
C GLN A 42 64.14 9.88 -18.97
N PHE A 43 63.61 8.68 -18.70
CA PHE A 43 64.42 7.55 -18.25
C PHE A 43 64.00 6.24 -18.95
N GLU A 44 64.89 5.85 -19.86
CA GLU A 44 65.33 4.52 -20.32
C GLU A 44 64.44 3.27 -20.11
N SER A 45 64.13 2.60 -21.23
CA SER A 45 63.67 1.22 -21.29
C SER A 45 64.77 0.23 -20.88
N ALA A 46 64.42 -0.77 -20.08
CA ALA A 46 65.21 -1.99 -19.90
C ALA A 46 64.31 -3.23 -19.94
N THR A 47 64.80 -4.22 -20.66
CA THR A 47 64.14 -5.44 -21.12
C THR A 47 64.12 -6.57 -20.09
N THR A 48 63.39 -7.64 -20.45
CA THR A 48 63.52 -9.06 -20.04
C THR A 48 62.90 -9.50 -18.70
N SER A 49 61.84 -10.32 -18.77
CA SER A 49 61.99 -11.80 -18.76
C SER A 49 60.64 -12.51 -18.81
N THR A 50 60.44 -13.30 -19.85
CA THR A 50 59.38 -14.29 -20.00
C THR A 50 59.66 -15.49 -19.08
N SER A 51 58.71 -15.92 -18.28
CA SER A 51 58.65 -17.30 -17.78
C SER A 51 57.20 -17.75 -17.61
N THR A 52 56.88 -18.73 -18.44
CA THR A 52 55.72 -19.60 -18.51
C THR A 52 55.67 -20.56 -17.31
N ALA A 53 54.52 -20.70 -16.65
CA ALA A 53 54.00 -21.97 -16.09
C ALA A 53 52.72 -21.74 -15.25
N LEU A 54 51.54 -21.95 -15.85
CA LEU A 54 50.58 -23.00 -15.46
C LEU A 54 49.34 -22.89 -16.34
N THR A 55 49.14 -23.91 -17.16
CA THR A 55 47.93 -24.13 -17.96
C THR A 55 46.78 -24.55 -17.05
N ARG A 56 45.69 -23.78 -17.06
CA ARG A 56 44.35 -24.34 -16.89
C ARG A 56 43.45 -23.74 -17.97
N THR A 57 43.24 -24.55 -19.01
CA THR A 57 42.16 -24.43 -19.97
C THR A 57 40.88 -24.86 -19.29
N GLU A 58 39.90 -23.97 -19.22
CA GLU A 58 38.47 -24.27 -19.13
C GLU A 58 37.77 -22.93 -19.31
N GLU A 59 37.20 -22.74 -20.50
CA GLU A 59 36.21 -21.71 -20.79
C GLU A 59 34.98 -22.04 -19.95
N GLU A 60 34.89 -21.44 -18.76
CA GLU A 60 33.67 -21.42 -17.96
C GLU A 60 33.29 -19.96 -17.70
N GLU A 61 32.06 -19.65 -18.11
CA GLU A 61 31.32 -18.41 -17.86
C GLU A 61 31.66 -17.81 -16.48
N PRO A 62 32.04 -16.52 -16.39
CA PRO A 62 32.60 -15.92 -15.19
C PRO A 62 31.50 -15.53 -14.17
N GLU A 63 30.65 -16.47 -13.80
CA GLU A 63 29.72 -16.32 -12.68
C GLU A 63 30.50 -16.61 -11.36
N HIS A 64 31.46 -15.74 -11.04
CA HIS A 64 32.11 -15.61 -9.72
C HIS A 64 33.12 -16.70 -9.29
N SER A 65 34.27 -16.78 -9.96
CA SER A 65 35.45 -17.50 -9.45
C SER A 65 35.93 -16.91 -8.11
N ILE A 66 36.20 -17.75 -7.11
CA ILE A 66 36.72 -17.34 -5.78
C ILE A 66 37.93 -16.41 -5.86
N THR A 67 38.74 -16.57 -6.92
CA THR A 67 39.93 -15.76 -7.15
C THR A 67 39.58 -14.30 -7.44
N THR A 68 38.50 -14.02 -8.20
CA THR A 68 38.07 -12.64 -8.47
C THR A 68 37.41 -11.99 -7.24
N LYS A 69 36.80 -12.81 -6.38
CA LYS A 69 36.17 -12.34 -5.13
C LYS A 69 37.16 -11.99 -4.03
N TYR A 70 38.25 -12.76 -3.88
CA TYR A 70 39.16 -12.65 -2.74
C TYR A 70 40.56 -12.14 -3.09
N LEU A 71 41.01 -12.23 -4.34
CA LEU A 71 42.31 -11.72 -4.78
C LEU A 71 42.12 -10.39 -5.53
N SER A 72 42.42 -9.28 -4.85
CA SER A 72 42.10 -7.93 -5.33
C SER A 72 42.88 -7.42 -6.56
N GLY A 73 43.71 -8.26 -7.21
CA GLY A 73 44.37 -7.95 -8.50
C GLY A 73 45.00 -6.56 -8.59
N ARG A 74 45.54 -6.03 -7.49
CA ARG A 74 45.98 -4.62 -7.43
C ARG A 74 47.12 -4.44 -8.43
N ASN A 75 46.88 -3.60 -9.44
CA ASN A 75 47.75 -3.32 -10.59
C ASN A 75 47.93 -4.48 -11.60
N TYR A 76 47.18 -5.59 -11.52
CA TYR A 76 47.27 -6.69 -12.49
C TYR A 76 45.89 -7.21 -12.87
N ASP A 77 45.61 -7.26 -14.16
CA ASP A 77 44.37 -7.85 -14.67
C ASP A 77 44.63 -9.32 -15.08
N PRO A 78 43.98 -10.30 -14.41
CA PRO A 78 44.18 -11.71 -14.72
C PRO A 78 43.66 -12.13 -16.11
N THR A 79 42.78 -11.33 -16.73
CA THR A 79 42.20 -11.63 -18.05
C THR A 79 43.16 -11.26 -19.17
N THR A 80 43.70 -10.04 -19.14
CA THR A 80 44.70 -9.55 -20.09
C THR A 80 46.12 -9.99 -19.73
N ARG A 81 46.33 -10.46 -18.50
CA ARG A 81 47.63 -10.84 -17.93
C ARG A 81 48.67 -9.73 -17.98
N ASP A 82 48.21 -8.48 -17.91
CA ASP A 82 49.03 -7.28 -18.01
C ASP A 82 48.87 -6.36 -16.78
N VAL A 83 49.77 -5.37 -16.68
CA VAL A 83 49.71 -4.34 -15.65
C VAL A 83 48.49 -3.46 -15.92
N LYS A 84 47.62 -3.32 -14.91
CA LYS A 84 46.44 -2.45 -14.97
C LYS A 84 46.89 -0.98 -14.95
N LEU A 85 47.15 -0.44 -16.15
CA LEU A 85 47.56 0.94 -16.40
C LEU A 85 46.31 1.82 -16.55
N GLY A 86 45.78 2.30 -15.43
CA GLY A 86 44.67 3.25 -15.44
C GLY A 86 43.31 2.63 -15.77
N PHE A 87 42.53 3.31 -16.60
CA PHE A 87 41.17 2.92 -16.99
C PHE A 87 41.12 2.60 -18.49
N ASP A 88 40.98 1.32 -18.84
CA ASP A 88 40.81 0.88 -20.23
C ASP A 88 39.50 1.38 -20.84
N THR A 89 38.48 1.55 -20.00
CA THR A 89 37.19 2.14 -20.36
C THR A 89 37.06 3.52 -19.73
N LEU A 90 36.88 4.55 -20.57
CA LEU A 90 36.59 5.89 -20.08
C LEU A 90 35.31 5.87 -19.22
N PRO A 91 35.26 6.60 -18.09
CA PRO A 91 34.08 6.64 -17.21
C PRO A 91 32.76 7.07 -17.90
N ILE A 92 32.84 7.70 -19.07
CA ILE A 92 31.71 8.22 -19.86
C ILE A 92 31.41 7.34 -21.09
N ALA A 93 32.14 6.23 -21.28
CA ALA A 93 32.00 5.40 -22.48
C ALA A 93 30.57 4.85 -22.68
N ASP A 94 29.85 4.58 -21.59
CA ASP A 94 28.45 4.19 -21.63
C ASP A 94 27.55 5.35 -21.13
N PRO A 95 26.88 6.09 -22.04
CA PRO A 95 26.03 7.21 -21.66
C PRO A 95 24.80 6.78 -20.86
N THR A 96 24.40 5.51 -20.93
CA THR A 96 23.22 4.96 -20.24
C THR A 96 23.49 4.60 -18.78
N LYS A 97 24.76 4.42 -18.39
CA LYS A 97 25.14 4.06 -17.01
C LYS A 97 25.33 5.27 -16.09
N THR A 98 25.28 6.47 -16.65
CA THR A 98 25.45 7.75 -15.92
C THR A 98 24.38 7.94 -14.84
N LEU A 99 24.70 8.68 -13.77
CA LEU A 99 23.76 8.95 -12.68
C LEU A 99 22.63 9.87 -13.14
N GLU A 100 22.97 10.77 -14.05
CA GLU A 100 22.12 11.75 -14.70
C GLU A 100 21.04 11.05 -15.52
N TYR A 101 21.41 10.04 -16.32
CA TYR A 101 20.46 9.23 -17.09
C TYR A 101 19.51 8.44 -16.18
N LYS A 102 20.03 7.83 -15.11
CA LYS A 102 19.19 7.12 -14.12
C LYS A 102 18.23 8.06 -13.39
N ALA A 103 18.70 9.25 -13.01
CA ALA A 103 17.86 10.26 -12.38
C ALA A 103 16.74 10.72 -13.31
N GLN A 104 17.05 10.87 -14.61
CA GLN A 104 16.04 11.18 -15.63
C GLN A 104 15.00 10.06 -15.75
N GLN A 105 15.42 8.79 -15.76
CA GLN A 105 14.49 7.64 -15.79
C GLN A 105 13.59 7.61 -14.56
N LEU A 106 14.15 7.79 -13.36
CA LEU A 106 13.38 7.86 -12.11
C LEU A 106 12.37 9.01 -12.12
N ALA A 107 12.74 10.17 -12.67
CA ALA A 107 11.84 11.31 -12.81
C ALA A 107 10.68 11.01 -13.76
N LEU A 108 10.95 10.33 -14.89
CA LEU A 108 9.91 9.90 -15.83
C LEU A 108 8.98 8.85 -15.21
N GLU A 109 9.53 7.87 -14.49
CA GLU A 109 8.77 6.85 -13.79
C GLU A 109 7.88 7.47 -12.70
N THR A 110 8.44 8.34 -11.86
CA THR A 110 7.70 9.03 -10.81
C THR A 110 6.57 9.87 -11.40
N ARG A 111 6.84 10.58 -12.49
CA ARG A 111 5.83 11.37 -13.19
C ARG A 111 4.73 10.46 -13.77
N ALA A 112 5.09 9.35 -14.40
CA ALA A 112 4.12 8.40 -14.93
C ALA A 112 3.26 7.76 -13.84
N GLN A 113 3.84 7.45 -12.67
CA GLN A 113 3.10 6.98 -11.50
C GLN A 113 2.15 8.05 -10.97
N GLN A 114 2.58 9.31 -10.89
CA GLN A 114 1.72 10.42 -10.49
C GLN A 114 0.57 10.63 -11.47
N ASP A 115 0.85 10.65 -12.77
CA ASP A 115 -0.17 10.79 -13.82
C ASP A 115 -1.15 9.59 -13.79
N ALA A 116 -0.66 8.37 -13.51
CA ALA A 116 -1.47 7.18 -13.35
C ALA A 116 -2.34 7.20 -12.09
N ASP A 117 -1.80 7.65 -10.95
CA ASP A 117 -2.54 7.82 -9.70
C ASP A 117 -3.59 8.93 -9.84
N GLU A 118 -3.27 10.03 -10.53
CA GLU A 118 -4.21 11.12 -10.84
C GLU A 118 -5.34 10.63 -11.76
N SER A 119 -5.01 9.79 -12.75
CA SER A 119 -5.98 9.17 -13.66
C SER A 119 -6.83 8.10 -12.96
N ALA A 120 -6.23 7.27 -12.10
CA ALA A 120 -6.91 6.20 -11.36
C ALA A 120 -7.77 6.75 -10.21
N SER A 121 -7.38 7.90 -9.62
CA SER A 121 -8.16 8.63 -8.63
C SER A 121 -9.37 9.37 -9.24
N GLY A 122 -9.59 9.33 -10.56
CA GLY A 122 -10.85 9.72 -11.18
C GLY A 122 -11.34 11.12 -10.80
N SER A 123 -10.50 12.14 -10.96
CA SER A 123 -10.92 13.54 -10.80
C SER A 123 -10.28 14.45 -11.84
N ALA A 124 -10.65 14.22 -13.10
CA ALA A 124 -10.62 15.27 -14.11
C ALA A 124 -11.77 16.26 -13.85
N GLN A 125 -11.64 17.06 -12.79
CA GLN A 125 -12.31 18.35 -12.61
C GLN A 125 -11.74 19.00 -11.35
N ASP A 126 -10.78 19.91 -11.53
CA ASP A 126 -10.45 21.08 -10.70
C ASP A 126 -8.96 21.37 -10.85
N GLY A 127 -8.65 22.26 -11.79
CA GLY A 127 -7.28 22.65 -12.12
C GLY A 127 -6.51 23.18 -10.92
N GLY A 128 -5.27 22.72 -10.82
CA GLY A 128 -4.20 23.39 -10.09
C GLY A 128 -3.88 22.78 -8.73
N GLY A 129 -2.98 21.78 -8.72
CA GLY A 129 -1.81 21.68 -7.82
C GLY A 129 -1.92 22.12 -6.36
N GLY A 130 -3.09 22.04 -5.77
CA GLY A 130 -3.38 22.48 -4.42
C GLY A 130 -4.28 21.45 -3.80
N ALA A 131 -3.72 20.65 -2.90
CA ALA A 131 -4.52 19.83 -2.00
C ALA A 131 -5.62 20.71 -1.43
N ASP A 132 -6.87 20.40 -1.77
CA ASP A 132 -7.95 21.34 -1.51
C ASP A 132 -8.12 21.51 0.01
N LEU A 133 -7.86 22.74 0.46
CA LEU A 133 -7.82 23.14 1.86
C LEU A 133 -9.17 22.96 2.56
N TYR A 134 -10.26 22.84 1.80
CA TYR A 134 -11.60 22.60 2.32
C TYR A 134 -11.88 21.11 2.56
N LYS A 135 -11.21 20.20 1.86
CA LYS A 135 -11.15 18.75 2.12
C LYS A 135 -10.19 18.44 3.29
N LEU A 136 -9.21 19.32 3.52
CA LEU A 136 -8.41 19.38 4.76
C LEU A 136 -9.16 20.12 5.89
N GLN A 137 -10.40 19.72 6.18
CA GLN A 137 -11.08 20.18 7.41
C GLN A 137 -10.22 19.83 8.65
N PRO A 138 -10.23 20.67 9.70
CA PRO A 138 -9.61 20.32 10.96
C PRO A 138 -10.25 19.05 11.52
N LYS A 139 -9.53 17.94 11.41
CA LYS A 139 -9.96 16.64 11.91
C LYS A 139 -9.79 16.61 13.44
N LYS A 140 -10.62 15.80 14.10
CA LYS A 140 -10.57 15.61 15.56
C LYS A 140 -9.18 15.11 15.97
N PRO A 141 -8.60 15.51 17.11
CA PRO A 141 -7.26 15.06 17.51
C PRO A 141 -7.08 13.53 17.56
N ASN A 142 -8.15 12.78 17.80
CA ASN A 142 -8.15 11.32 17.85
C ASN A 142 -8.44 10.63 16.49
N TRP A 143 -8.55 11.39 15.40
CA TRP A 143 -8.96 10.83 14.10
C TRP A 143 -7.96 9.80 13.57
N ASP A 144 -6.67 10.05 13.77
CA ASP A 144 -5.60 9.16 13.34
C ASP A 144 -5.51 7.93 14.24
N LEU A 145 -5.65 8.12 15.56
CA LEU A 145 -5.76 7.01 16.52
C LEU A 145 -6.93 6.08 16.17
N LYS A 146 -8.08 6.63 15.79
CA LYS A 146 -9.23 5.84 15.35
C LYS A 146 -8.90 5.04 14.10
N ARG A 147 -8.27 5.65 13.10
CA ARG A 147 -7.89 4.99 11.84
C ARG A 147 -6.93 3.82 12.08
N ASP A 148 -5.90 4.04 12.90
CA ASP A 148 -4.91 3.02 13.24
C ASP A 148 -5.50 1.90 14.10
N LEU A 149 -6.41 2.23 15.02
CA LEU A 149 -7.14 1.24 15.82
C LEU A 149 -8.09 0.42 14.96
N GLU A 150 -8.82 1.06 14.04
CA GLU A 150 -9.76 0.41 13.14
C GLU A 150 -9.06 -0.61 12.24
N ALA A 151 -7.87 -0.29 11.72
CA ALA A 151 -7.06 -1.26 10.97
C ALA A 151 -6.70 -2.51 11.80
N LYS A 152 -6.38 -2.33 13.09
CA LYS A 152 -6.05 -3.43 14.00
C LYS A 152 -7.29 -4.22 14.44
N MET A 153 -8.43 -3.56 14.59
CA MET A 153 -9.68 -4.19 15.03
C MET A 153 -10.37 -4.97 13.92
N LYS A 154 -10.21 -4.62 12.63
CA LYS A 154 -10.84 -5.35 11.50
C LYS A 154 -10.77 -6.88 11.58
N VAL A 155 -9.62 -7.44 11.98
CA VAL A 155 -9.46 -8.90 12.12
C VAL A 155 -10.26 -9.45 13.30
N LEU A 156 -10.26 -8.71 14.42
CA LEU A 156 -10.99 -9.08 15.63
C LEU A 156 -12.50 -8.90 15.46
N ASP A 157 -12.94 -7.84 14.78
CA ASP A 157 -14.34 -7.56 14.46
C ASP A 157 -14.93 -8.71 13.63
N ALA A 158 -14.23 -9.17 12.60
CA ALA A 158 -14.67 -10.33 11.80
C ALA A 158 -14.79 -11.63 12.62
N GLN A 159 -13.94 -11.82 13.65
CA GLN A 159 -14.06 -12.96 14.56
C GLN A 159 -15.20 -12.77 15.56
N THR A 160 -15.42 -11.54 16.01
CA THR A 160 -16.49 -11.15 16.92
C THR A 160 -17.84 -11.34 16.25
N GLU A 161 -18.00 -10.91 15.00
CA GLU A 161 -19.20 -11.15 14.18
C GLU A 161 -19.48 -12.65 14.01
N LYS A 162 -18.44 -13.46 13.76
CA LYS A 162 -18.58 -14.94 13.69
C LYS A 162 -19.02 -15.53 15.03
N ALA A 163 -18.47 -15.04 16.15
CA ALA A 163 -18.85 -15.50 17.49
C ALA A 163 -20.30 -15.10 17.82
N ILE A 164 -20.71 -13.87 17.49
CA ILE A 164 -22.08 -13.40 17.63
C ILE A 164 -23.02 -14.28 16.80
N ALA A 165 -22.68 -14.56 15.54
CA ALA A 165 -23.48 -15.43 14.68
C ALA A 165 -23.65 -16.85 15.26
N ARG A 166 -22.60 -17.42 15.87
CA ARG A 166 -22.69 -18.71 16.56
C ARG A 166 -23.60 -18.65 17.78
N LEU A 167 -23.45 -17.64 18.63
CA LEU A 167 -24.30 -17.47 19.82
C LEU A 167 -25.78 -17.27 19.46
N VAL A 168 -26.06 -16.51 18.40
CA VAL A 168 -27.42 -16.33 17.89
C VAL A 168 -27.97 -17.65 17.38
N ARG A 169 -27.19 -18.43 16.61
CA ARG A 169 -27.60 -19.76 16.15
C ARG A 169 -27.93 -20.70 17.32
N GLU A 170 -27.05 -20.82 18.30
CA GLU A 170 -27.26 -21.65 19.49
C GLU A 170 -28.51 -21.22 20.27
N ARG A 171 -28.72 -19.91 20.44
CA ARG A 171 -29.92 -19.39 21.11
C ARG A 171 -31.20 -19.74 20.35
N VAL A 172 -31.21 -19.59 19.02
CA VAL A 172 -32.37 -19.91 18.17
C VAL A 172 -32.65 -21.41 18.17
N GLU A 173 -31.61 -22.25 18.08
CA GLU A 173 -31.74 -23.71 18.16
C GLU A 173 -32.27 -24.17 19.53
N ALA A 174 -31.78 -23.56 20.62
CA ALA A 174 -32.28 -23.85 21.97
C ALA A 174 -33.76 -23.46 22.13
N GLN A 175 -34.16 -22.29 21.60
CA GLN A 175 -35.57 -21.87 21.61
C GLN A 175 -36.45 -22.80 20.77
N LYS A 176 -36.00 -23.21 19.57
CA LYS A 176 -36.71 -24.18 18.73
C LYS A 176 -36.81 -25.55 19.40
N GLY A 177 -35.71 -26.04 19.98
CA GLY A 177 -35.68 -27.32 20.70
C GLY A 177 -36.60 -27.33 21.92
N ALA A 178 -36.67 -26.22 22.67
CA ALA A 178 -37.62 -26.06 23.76
C ALA A 178 -39.08 -26.05 23.27
N ALA A 179 -39.38 -25.34 22.18
CA ALA A 179 -40.72 -25.33 21.58
C ALA A 179 -41.14 -26.71 21.07
N VAL A 180 -40.25 -27.44 20.40
CA VAL A 180 -40.50 -28.81 19.92
C VAL A 180 -40.68 -29.78 21.10
N ALA A 181 -39.86 -29.67 22.16
CA ALA A 181 -40.00 -30.51 23.35
C ALA A 181 -41.32 -30.26 24.09
N LEU A 182 -41.81 -29.02 24.11
CA LEU A 182 -43.13 -28.67 24.65
C LEU A 182 -44.25 -29.28 23.78
N GLN A 183 -44.16 -29.18 22.45
CA GLN A 183 -45.12 -29.80 21.54
C GLN A 183 -45.16 -31.33 21.66
N GLU A 184 -44.00 -32.00 21.79
CA GLU A 184 -43.97 -33.45 21.94
C GLU A 184 -44.59 -33.91 23.28
N GLN A 185 -44.40 -33.12 24.36
CA GLN A 185 -45.05 -33.39 25.65
C GLN A 185 -46.57 -33.20 25.60
N GLU A 186 -47.05 -32.22 24.83
CA GLU A 186 -48.49 -32.03 24.59
C GLU A 186 -49.08 -33.19 23.76
N GLN A 187 -48.42 -33.62 22.69
CA GLN A 187 -48.91 -34.73 21.86
C GLN A 187 -48.92 -36.07 22.62
N LYS A 188 -47.93 -36.34 23.49
CA LYS A 188 -47.93 -37.54 24.36
C LYS A 188 -49.05 -37.52 25.41
N LYS A 189 -49.52 -36.34 25.84
CA LYS A 189 -50.68 -36.23 26.75
C LYS A 189 -52.04 -36.46 26.07
N VAL A 190 -52.13 -36.28 24.75
CA VAL A 190 -53.40 -36.49 24.01
C VAL A 190 -53.65 -37.98 23.66
N GLY A 191 -52.62 -38.84 23.71
CA GLY A 191 -52.74 -40.28 23.44
C GLY A 191 -53.15 -41.18 24.62
N GLY A 192 -53.23 -40.65 25.85
CA GLY A 192 -53.59 -41.41 27.06
C GLY A 192 -54.89 -40.88 27.66
N GLY A 193 -56.01 -41.53 27.36
CA GLY A 193 -57.34 -41.09 27.77
C GLY A 193 -57.54 -40.94 29.28
N GLY A 194 -58.25 -39.88 29.68
CA GLY A 194 -58.73 -39.68 31.05
C GLY A 194 -59.35 -38.30 31.27
N LYS A 195 -60.69 -38.22 31.17
CA LYS A 195 -61.52 -37.10 31.62
C LYS A 195 -61.12 -36.67 33.05
N ASN A 196 -60.99 -35.37 33.30
CA ASN A 196 -61.72 -34.67 34.38
C ASN A 196 -61.50 -33.15 34.39
N ASN A 197 -62.57 -32.50 34.82
CA ASN A 197 -62.90 -31.09 34.94
C ASN A 197 -62.01 -30.31 35.94
N GLY A 198 -61.82 -29.00 35.74
CA GLY A 198 -61.16 -28.13 36.72
C GLY A 198 -61.00 -26.68 36.27
N VAL A 199 -61.97 -25.85 36.64
CA VAL A 199 -62.06 -24.39 36.47
C VAL A 199 -61.11 -23.62 37.42
N ASN A 200 -60.83 -22.35 37.06
CA ASN A 200 -60.06 -21.25 37.72
C ASN A 200 -58.60 -21.15 37.27
N GLY A 201 -58.06 -19.99 36.85
CA GLY A 201 -58.48 -18.60 37.00
C GLY A 201 -57.28 -17.79 37.52
N GLY A 202 -56.94 -16.69 36.85
CA GLY A 202 -56.13 -15.61 37.44
C GLY A 202 -54.73 -15.36 36.87
N GLU A 203 -54.60 -14.15 36.30
CA GLU A 203 -53.46 -13.22 36.43
C GLU A 203 -52.21 -13.30 35.54
N GLN A 204 -52.19 -12.34 34.61
CA GLN A 204 -51.16 -11.31 34.38
C GLN A 204 -49.76 -11.72 33.94
N GLY A 205 -49.41 -11.24 32.75
CA GLY A 205 -48.05 -11.14 32.24
C GLY A 205 -48.06 -10.71 30.79
N GLU A 206 -48.41 -9.44 30.51
CA GLU A 206 -48.15 -8.80 29.23
C GLU A 206 -46.65 -8.90 28.92
N GLY A 207 -46.32 -9.66 27.87
CA GLY A 207 -44.98 -9.86 27.37
C GLY A 207 -45.07 -10.12 25.87
N GLU A 208 -45.20 -9.03 25.12
CA GLU A 208 -44.78 -8.86 23.73
C GLU A 208 -44.84 -10.11 22.82
N GLU A 209 -45.93 -10.19 22.07
CA GLU A 209 -46.07 -10.94 20.82
C GLU A 209 -45.00 -10.50 19.81
N VAL A 210 -43.81 -11.09 19.89
CA VAL A 210 -42.73 -10.87 18.91
C VAL A 210 -42.07 -12.22 18.63
N GLY A 211 -42.46 -12.89 17.54
CA GLY A 211 -41.59 -13.92 16.96
C GLY A 211 -42.21 -15.15 16.28
N MET A 212 -43.50 -15.20 15.95
CA MET A 212 -44.05 -16.30 15.13
C MET A 212 -43.97 -16.06 13.61
N GLU A 213 -43.75 -14.82 13.18
CA GLU A 213 -43.80 -14.43 11.76
C GLU A 213 -42.64 -14.97 10.90
N GLY A 214 -41.54 -15.45 11.50
CA GLY A 214 -40.38 -15.92 10.73
C GLY A 214 -40.60 -17.25 10.00
N ALA A 215 -41.38 -18.16 10.57
CA ALA A 215 -41.69 -19.45 9.95
C ALA A 215 -42.79 -19.29 8.89
N GLU A 216 -43.82 -18.49 9.19
CA GLU A 216 -44.90 -18.17 8.27
C GLU A 216 -44.41 -17.37 7.05
N LEU A 217 -43.44 -16.47 7.21
CA LEU A 217 -42.84 -15.75 6.07
C LEU A 217 -42.08 -16.69 5.12
N VAL A 218 -41.37 -17.69 5.67
CA VAL A 218 -40.65 -18.68 4.87
C VAL A 218 -41.62 -19.63 4.18
N GLU A 219 -42.70 -20.03 4.84
CA GLU A 219 -43.76 -20.82 4.23
C GLU A 219 -44.51 -20.04 3.13
N ALA A 220 -44.82 -18.76 3.37
CA ALA A 220 -45.42 -17.87 2.39
C ALA A 220 -44.50 -17.62 1.17
N MET A 221 -43.18 -17.56 1.37
CA MET A 221 -42.22 -17.40 0.28
C MET A 221 -42.19 -18.65 -0.62
N HIS A 222 -42.14 -19.86 -0.04
CA HIS A 222 -42.18 -21.09 -0.81
C HIS A 222 -43.52 -21.31 -1.53
N LEU A 223 -44.63 -20.92 -0.91
CA LEU A 223 -45.96 -20.94 -1.54
C LEU A 223 -46.04 -19.99 -2.74
N LYS A 224 -45.47 -18.79 -2.60
CA LYS A 224 -45.43 -17.80 -3.68
C LYS A 224 -44.54 -18.25 -4.85
N GLU A 225 -43.40 -18.87 -4.57
CA GLU A 225 -42.52 -19.44 -5.61
C GLU A 225 -43.22 -20.57 -6.38
N GLN A 226 -43.95 -21.45 -5.67
CA GLN A 226 -44.70 -22.53 -6.30
C GLN A 226 -45.91 -22.05 -7.11
N GLU A 227 -46.58 -20.97 -6.69
CA GLU A 227 -47.67 -20.35 -7.44
C GLU A 227 -47.16 -19.67 -8.73
N GLU A 228 -46.04 -18.94 -8.64
CA GLU A 228 -45.43 -18.28 -9.80
C GLU A 228 -44.93 -19.28 -10.85
N GLU A 229 -44.43 -20.45 -10.43
CA GLU A 229 -44.03 -21.51 -11.35
C GLU A 229 -45.23 -22.15 -12.06
N ARG A 230 -46.36 -22.34 -11.35
CA ARG A 230 -47.60 -22.85 -11.95
C ARG A 230 -48.21 -21.83 -12.93
N ASP A 231 -48.17 -20.55 -12.61
CA ASP A 231 -48.64 -19.50 -13.53
C ASP A 231 -47.76 -19.43 -14.79
N ARG A 232 -46.43 -19.57 -14.64
CA ARG A 232 -45.51 -19.63 -15.77
C ARG A 232 -45.74 -20.87 -16.65
N GLU A 233 -46.08 -22.01 -16.05
CA GLU A 233 -46.47 -23.23 -16.78
C GLU A 233 -47.78 -23.00 -17.56
N ARG A 234 -48.77 -22.36 -16.93
CA ARG A 234 -50.04 -22.01 -17.58
C ARG A 234 -49.86 -21.02 -18.74
N ASP A 235 -49.05 -19.98 -18.56
CA ASP A 235 -48.74 -19.03 -19.63
C ASP A 235 -48.02 -19.71 -20.81
N ALA A 236 -47.15 -20.68 -20.54
CA ALA A 236 -46.50 -21.48 -21.57
C ALA A 236 -47.48 -22.43 -22.30
N GLU A 237 -48.45 -23.01 -21.59
CA GLU A 237 -49.52 -23.81 -22.20
C GLU A 237 -50.45 -22.96 -23.07
N ASP A 238 -50.82 -21.75 -22.62
CA ASP A 238 -51.65 -20.81 -23.37
C ASP A 238 -50.93 -20.26 -24.63
N GLU A 239 -49.59 -20.10 -24.58
CA GLU A 239 -48.76 -19.70 -25.74
C GLU A 239 -48.60 -20.83 -26.79
N VAL A 240 -48.72 -22.10 -26.40
CA VAL A 240 -48.67 -23.26 -27.32
C VAL A 240 -50.03 -23.57 -27.96
N VAL A 241 -51.12 -23.15 -27.32
CA VAL A 241 -52.50 -23.36 -27.80
C VAL A 241 -52.99 -22.23 -28.73
N SER A 242 -52.30 -21.09 -28.78
CA SER A 242 -52.63 -19.95 -29.66
C SER A 242 -51.90 -19.96 -31.01
#